data_AF-A0A5C7WFN2-F1
#
_entry.id   AF-A0A5C7WFN2-F1
#
_cell.length_a   1.000
_cell.length_b   1.000
_cell.length_c   1.000
_cell.angle_alpha   90.00
_cell.angle_beta   90.00
_cell.angle_gamma   90.00
#
_symmetry.space_group_name_H-M   'P 1'
#
loop_
_entity.id
_entity.type
_entity.pdbx_description
1 polymer ?
#
loop_
_entity_poly.entity_id
_entity_poly.type
_entity_poly.pdbx_seq_one_letter_code
_entity_poly.pdbx_strand_id
1 'polypeptide(L)'
;MFRSLWVLSFLLLAGCASQAPNTVKPAVVAARPGDPQRCIERADCTTKVSRTLLFVFDYAAAGGQLVQRQDRLLFTPADAPPSDWPAIYIRLAEPADSRFDFNAECRSARCRYDAQQLLRVYRSYLAGAPCSLLLGAAIESCTAR
;
A
#
# COMPACT_ATOMS: atom_id res chain seq x y z
N MET A 1 -10.82 -32.37 -59.69
CA MET A 1 -10.59 -30.98 -59.21
C MET A 1 -11.84 -30.61 -58.41
N PHE A 2 -11.93 -30.49 -57.08
CA PHE A 2 -11.10 -29.87 -56.06
C PHE A 2 -11.40 -30.64 -54.75
N ARG A 3 -10.44 -31.41 -54.22
CA ARG A 3 -10.66 -32.18 -52.98
C ARG A 3 -9.34 -32.36 -52.23
N SER A 4 -8.68 -31.24 -51.89
CA SER A 4 -7.51 -31.20 -50.99
C SER A 4 -7.08 -29.76 -50.76
N LEU A 5 -7.84 -29.00 -49.97
CA LEU A 5 -7.42 -27.64 -49.56
C LEU A 5 -7.84 -27.31 -48.11
N TRP A 6 -8.18 -28.32 -47.31
CA TRP A 6 -8.68 -28.15 -45.94
C TRP A 6 -7.78 -28.76 -44.86
N VAL A 7 -6.56 -29.19 -45.20
CA VAL A 7 -5.62 -29.78 -44.22
C VAL A 7 -4.44 -28.84 -43.92
N LEU A 8 -4.24 -27.77 -44.71
CA LEU A 8 -3.08 -26.90 -44.54
C LEU A 8 -3.25 -25.73 -43.55
N SER A 9 -4.45 -25.51 -42.99
CA SER A 9 -4.72 -24.35 -42.14
C SER A 9 -4.51 -24.59 -40.64
N PHE A 10 -4.23 -25.81 -40.21
CA PHE A 10 -4.05 -26.14 -38.79
C PHE A 10 -2.59 -26.17 -38.30
N LEU A 11 -1.60 -26.01 -39.19
CA LEU A 11 -0.17 -26.10 -38.83
C LEU A 11 0.49 -24.74 -38.51
N LEU A 12 -0.24 -23.62 -38.57
CA LEU A 12 0.32 -22.28 -38.34
C LEU A 12 0.06 -21.71 -36.93
N LEU A 13 -0.56 -22.48 -36.02
CA LEU A 13 -0.87 -22.03 -34.65
C LEU A 13 0.08 -22.59 -33.57
N ALA A 14 1.08 -23.37 -33.95
CA ALA A 14 2.10 -23.89 -33.03
C ALA A 14 3.39 -23.06 -33.14
N GLY A 15 3.43 -21.85 -32.57
CA GLY A 15 4.62 -21.00 -32.74
C GLY A 15 4.85 -19.84 -31.77
N CYS A 16 3.96 -19.53 -30.82
CA CYS A 16 4.16 -18.39 -29.91
C CYS A 16 4.02 -18.78 -28.44
N ALA A 17 4.78 -19.77 -27.98
CA ALA A 17 4.84 -20.10 -26.56
C ALA A 17 6.23 -20.59 -26.16
N SER A 18 7.30 -19.84 -26.48
CA SER A 18 8.64 -20.11 -25.95
C SER A 18 9.54 -18.89 -26.05
N GLN A 19 9.14 -17.79 -25.41
CA GLN A 19 10.11 -16.87 -24.83
C GLN A 19 9.69 -16.66 -23.39
N ALA A 20 10.16 -17.57 -22.53
CA ALA A 20 10.23 -17.25 -21.11
C ALA A 20 11.10 -15.99 -21.02
N PRO A 21 10.56 -14.86 -20.51
CA PRO A 21 11.41 -13.73 -20.23
C PRO A 21 12.46 -14.25 -19.24
N ASN A 22 13.74 -14.05 -19.54
CA ASN A 22 14.77 -14.14 -18.52
C ASN A 22 14.45 -13.04 -17.51
N THR A 23 13.57 -13.35 -16.56
CA THR A 23 13.33 -12.55 -15.37
C THR A 23 14.61 -12.69 -14.58
N VAL A 24 15.56 -11.79 -14.86
CA VAL A 24 16.58 -11.41 -13.90
C VAL A 24 15.79 -11.05 -12.65
N LYS A 25 15.75 -11.99 -11.70
CA LYS A 25 15.15 -11.77 -10.39
C LYS A 25 15.80 -10.49 -9.89
N PRO A 26 15.06 -9.39 -9.73
CA PRO A 26 15.65 -8.16 -9.22
C PRO A 26 16.35 -8.55 -7.93
N ALA A 27 17.65 -8.24 -7.84
CA ALA A 27 18.35 -8.42 -6.59
C ALA A 27 17.48 -7.73 -5.53
N VAL A 28 17.10 -8.48 -4.48
CA VAL A 28 16.47 -7.89 -3.31
C VAL A 28 17.55 -7.03 -2.68
N VAL A 29 17.66 -5.80 -3.16
CA VAL A 29 18.47 -4.78 -2.52
C VAL A 29 17.78 -4.55 -1.20
N ALA A 30 18.34 -5.12 -0.13
CA ALA A 30 17.94 -4.77 1.21
C ALA A 30 18.11 -3.26 1.34
N ALA A 31 17.00 -2.53 1.31
CA ALA A 31 17.01 -1.09 1.47
C ALA A 31 17.70 -0.79 2.81
N ARG A 32 18.71 0.10 2.78
CA ARG A 32 19.24 0.71 4.00
C ARG A 32 18.07 1.29 4.81
N PRO A 33 18.13 1.34 6.15
CA PRO A 33 17.08 1.95 6.96
C PRO A 33 17.13 3.47 6.76
N GLY A 34 16.65 3.92 5.60
CA GLY A 34 16.21 5.27 5.38
C GLY A 34 14.83 5.43 6.00
N ASP A 35 14.43 6.67 6.26
CA ASP A 35 13.08 6.98 6.71
C ASP A 35 12.01 6.19 5.91
N PRO A 36 11.22 5.30 6.54
CA PRO A 36 10.19 4.50 5.87
C PRO A 36 9.20 5.35 5.05
N GLN A 37 9.03 6.62 5.41
CA GLN A 37 8.19 7.55 4.66
C GLN A 37 8.82 8.08 3.36
N ARG A 38 10.11 7.87 3.11
CA ARG A 38 10.76 8.25 1.84
C ARG A 38 10.82 7.08 0.87
N CYS A 39 10.73 7.39 -0.41
CA CYS A 39 11.02 6.46 -1.50
C CYS A 39 11.87 7.18 -2.55
N ILE A 40 12.82 6.46 -3.14
CA ILE A 40 13.74 7.02 -4.15
C ILE A 40 13.31 6.52 -5.54
N GLU A 41 13.24 5.20 -5.69
CA GLU A 41 12.91 4.55 -6.96
C GLU A 41 11.40 4.40 -7.17
N ARG A 42 10.98 4.43 -8.43
CA ARG A 42 9.56 4.30 -8.81
C ARG A 42 8.92 3.00 -8.34
N ALA A 43 9.66 1.91 -8.38
CA ALA A 43 9.19 0.63 -7.88
C ALA A 43 8.90 0.69 -6.37
N ASP A 44 9.81 1.27 -5.57
CA ASP A 44 9.64 1.42 -4.13
C ASP A 44 8.44 2.33 -3.79
N CYS A 45 8.34 3.49 -4.46
CA CYS A 45 7.18 4.38 -4.28
C CYS A 45 5.86 3.67 -4.59
N THR A 46 5.81 2.89 -5.67
CA THR A 46 4.62 2.11 -6.06
C THR A 46 4.30 1.04 -5.01
N THR A 47 5.29 0.30 -4.53
CA THR A 47 5.11 -0.70 -3.46
C THR A 47 4.59 -0.06 -2.17
N LYS A 48 5.11 1.11 -1.79
CA LYS A 48 4.68 1.85 -0.61
C LYS A 48 3.28 2.45 -0.75
N VAL A 49 2.84 2.80 -1.96
CA VAL A 49 1.43 3.13 -2.23
C VAL A 49 0.55 1.92 -1.94
N SER A 50 0.87 0.73 -2.45
CA SER A 50 0.09 -0.49 -2.17
C SER A 50 0.02 -0.81 -0.67
N ARG A 51 1.14 -0.64 0.05
CA ARG A 51 1.20 -0.79 1.52
C ARG A 51 0.37 0.27 2.26
N THR A 52 0.33 1.49 1.76
CA THR A 52 -0.54 2.56 2.30
C THR A 52 -2.02 2.20 2.13
N LEU A 53 -2.40 1.65 0.97
CA LEU A 53 -3.78 1.20 0.76
C LEU A 53 -4.16 0.05 1.71
N LEU A 54 -3.25 -0.90 1.93
CA LEU A 54 -3.45 -1.97 2.91
C LEU A 54 -3.66 -1.40 4.33
N PHE A 55 -2.82 -0.46 4.76
CA PHE A 55 -2.98 0.23 6.05
C PHE A 55 -4.38 0.87 6.18
N VAL A 56 -4.86 1.54 5.13
CA VAL A 56 -6.18 2.18 5.12
C VAL A 56 -7.30 1.15 5.27
N PHE A 57 -7.20 -0.01 4.60
CA PHE A 57 -8.18 -1.08 4.75
C PHE A 57 -8.18 -1.67 6.16
N ASP A 58 -7.01 -1.94 6.72
CA ASP A 58 -6.89 -2.49 8.08
C ASP A 58 -7.34 -1.47 9.15
N TYR A 59 -7.08 -0.18 8.93
CA TYR A 59 -7.59 0.90 9.77
C TYR A 59 -9.12 0.92 9.78
N ALA A 60 -9.77 0.83 8.60
CA ALA A 60 -11.22 0.75 8.53
C ALA A 60 -11.77 -0.53 9.17
N ALA A 61 -11.12 -1.68 8.91
CA ALA A 61 -11.51 -2.97 9.51
C ALA A 61 -11.40 -2.99 11.04
N ALA A 62 -10.47 -2.21 11.61
CA ALA A 62 -10.30 -2.08 13.05
C ALA A 62 -11.32 -1.13 13.72
N GLY A 63 -12.13 -0.42 12.93
CA GLY A 63 -13.17 0.52 13.40
C GLY A 63 -12.89 1.98 13.06
N GLY A 64 -11.79 2.26 12.35
CA GLY A 64 -11.53 3.57 11.75
C GLY A 64 -12.54 3.93 10.66
N GLN A 65 -12.60 5.22 10.32
CA GLN A 65 -13.53 5.68 9.27
C GLN A 65 -13.06 5.26 7.88
N LEU A 66 -13.99 4.94 6.97
CA LEU A 66 -13.63 4.76 5.57
C LEU A 66 -13.11 6.09 5.01
N VAL A 67 -11.91 6.07 4.42
CA VAL A 67 -11.32 7.28 3.82
C VAL A 67 -11.84 7.50 2.41
N GLN A 68 -11.92 8.77 2.01
CA GLN A 68 -12.07 9.17 0.62
C GLN A 68 -10.72 9.43 -0.02
N ARG A 69 -10.71 9.44 -1.35
CA ARG A 69 -9.53 9.76 -2.15
C ARG A 69 -9.81 10.97 -3.03
N GLN A 70 -8.91 11.94 -3.00
CA GLN A 70 -8.82 13.03 -3.97
C GLN A 70 -7.38 13.11 -4.46
N ASP A 71 -7.14 12.78 -5.73
CA ASP A 71 -5.81 12.68 -6.32
C ASP A 71 -4.85 11.79 -5.51
N ARG A 72 -3.81 12.39 -4.91
CA ARG A 72 -2.84 11.69 -4.05
C ARG A 72 -3.14 11.81 -2.57
N LEU A 73 -4.29 12.39 -2.20
CA LEU A 73 -4.72 12.53 -0.82
C LEU A 73 -5.75 11.46 -0.46
N LEU A 74 -5.51 10.77 0.64
CA LEU A 74 -6.48 9.90 1.31
C LEU A 74 -6.87 10.58 2.62
N PHE A 75 -8.16 10.73 2.90
CA PHE A 75 -8.60 11.48 4.08
C PHE A 75 -9.92 10.96 4.67
N THR A 76 -10.06 11.05 5.98
CA THR A 76 -11.36 10.83 6.65
C THR A 76 -12.31 11.98 6.30
N PRO A 77 -13.50 11.70 5.75
CA PRO A 77 -14.49 12.74 5.41
C PRO A 77 -14.84 13.64 6.60
N ALA A 78 -15.20 14.89 6.31
CA ALA A 78 -15.56 15.86 7.36
C ALA A 78 -16.89 15.51 8.03
N ASP A 79 -17.80 14.88 7.29
CA ASP A 79 -19.12 14.41 7.71
C ASP A 79 -19.12 12.97 8.26
N ALA A 80 -17.95 12.34 8.37
CA ALA A 80 -17.83 11.03 8.98
C ALA A 80 -18.31 11.08 10.45
N PRO A 81 -19.10 10.09 10.91
CA PRO A 81 -19.63 10.09 12.26
C PRO A 81 -18.48 10.07 13.29
N PRO A 82 -18.66 10.68 14.47
CA PRO A 82 -17.66 10.60 15.53
C PRO A 82 -17.34 9.16 15.90
N SER A 83 -16.06 8.85 16.10
CA SER A 83 -15.61 7.55 16.61
C SER A 83 -14.47 7.72 17.62
N ASP A 84 -14.13 6.63 18.32
CA ASP A 84 -12.93 6.55 19.15
C ASP A 84 -11.66 6.41 18.30
N TRP A 85 -11.74 6.40 16.96
CA TRP A 85 -10.58 6.37 16.08
C TRP A 85 -10.22 7.78 15.59
N PRO A 86 -8.92 8.15 15.59
CA PRO A 86 -8.48 9.42 14.99
C PRO A 86 -8.82 9.49 13.51
N ALA A 87 -9.29 10.64 13.04
CA ALA A 87 -9.40 10.95 11.62
C ALA A 87 -8.00 11.02 11.00
N ILE A 88 -7.79 10.43 9.82
CA ILE A 88 -6.48 10.37 9.17
C ILE A 88 -6.44 11.18 7.88
N TYR A 89 -5.24 11.67 7.57
CA TYR A 89 -4.91 12.32 6.30
C TYR A 89 -3.57 11.78 5.83
N ILE A 90 -3.52 11.23 4.61
CA ILE A 90 -2.32 10.63 4.04
C ILE A 90 -2.09 11.20 2.64
N ARG A 91 -0.94 11.84 2.43
CA ARG A 91 -0.49 12.25 1.10
C ARG A 91 0.44 11.18 0.55
N LEU A 92 0.08 10.60 -0.59
CA LEU A 92 0.86 9.59 -1.26
C LEU A 92 2.11 10.19 -1.93
N ALA A 93 3.24 9.50 -1.71
CA ALA A 93 4.44 9.43 -2.56
C ALA A 93 4.29 9.93 -3.99
N GLU A 94 4.96 10.99 -4.49
CA GLU A 94 5.21 11.13 -5.94
C GLU A 94 5.95 9.88 -6.50
N PRO A 95 5.96 9.63 -7.82
CA PRO A 95 6.48 8.37 -8.36
C PRO A 95 7.99 8.17 -8.22
N ALA A 96 8.77 9.14 -7.74
CA ALA A 96 10.20 9.01 -7.46
C ALA A 96 10.67 10.14 -6.52
N ASP A 97 11.78 9.92 -5.81
CA ASP A 97 12.44 10.84 -4.87
C ASP A 97 11.47 11.71 -4.04
N SER A 98 10.60 11.05 -3.27
CA SER A 98 9.49 11.72 -2.60
C SER A 98 9.21 11.13 -1.22
N ARG A 99 8.26 11.74 -0.50
CA ARG A 99 7.83 11.34 0.84
C ARG A 99 6.31 11.18 0.96
N PHE A 100 5.89 10.19 1.75
CA PHE A 100 4.51 10.04 2.21
C PHE A 100 4.30 10.90 3.46
N ASP A 101 3.27 11.74 3.47
CA ASP A 101 2.88 12.50 4.67
C ASP A 101 1.70 11.81 5.36
N PHE A 102 1.71 11.84 6.68
CA PHE A 102 0.68 11.26 7.52
C PHE A 102 0.33 12.25 8.63
N ASN A 103 -0.97 12.46 8.83
CA ASN A 103 -1.51 13.19 9.96
C ASN A 103 -2.72 12.43 10.52
N ALA A 104 -2.91 12.54 11.83
CA ALA A 104 -4.05 11.98 12.52
C ALA A 104 -4.56 12.97 13.56
N GLU A 105 -5.87 13.16 13.61
CA GLU A 105 -6.56 14.12 14.47
C GLU A 105 -7.63 13.42 15.29
N CYS A 106 -7.60 13.59 16.61
CA CYS A 106 -8.66 13.08 17.46
C CYS A 106 -9.86 14.03 17.46
N ARG A 107 -10.99 13.58 16.91
CA ARG A 107 -12.24 14.36 16.82
C ARG A 107 -13.26 13.99 17.91
N SER A 108 -12.86 13.21 18.91
CA SER A 108 -13.70 12.78 20.03
C SER A 108 -13.04 13.11 21.37
N ALA A 109 -13.78 13.00 22.48
CA ALA A 109 -13.25 13.31 23.81
C ALA A 109 -12.07 12.42 24.21
N ARG A 110 -12.01 11.19 23.68
CA ARG A 110 -10.91 10.25 23.87
C ARG A 110 -10.80 9.34 22.66
N CYS A 111 -9.66 9.41 21.98
CA CYS A 111 -9.32 8.43 20.95
C CYS A 111 -8.62 7.22 21.55
N ARG A 112 -8.82 6.08 20.90
CA ARG A 112 -8.18 4.80 21.17
C ARG A 112 -6.66 4.88 21.03
N TYR A 113 -6.18 5.65 20.06
CA TYR A 113 -4.76 5.88 19.80
C TYR A 113 -4.49 7.37 19.58
N ASP A 114 -3.31 7.81 19.97
CA ASP A 114 -2.80 9.13 19.60
C ASP A 114 -2.19 9.13 18.18
N ALA A 115 -1.89 10.33 17.66
CA ALA A 115 -1.36 10.49 16.32
C ALA A 115 0.02 9.83 16.13
N GLN A 116 0.86 9.80 17.17
CA GLN A 116 2.20 9.21 17.10
C GLN A 116 2.15 7.68 17.11
N GLN A 117 1.22 7.08 17.86
CA GLN A 117 0.95 5.65 17.82
C GLN A 117 0.53 5.21 16.42
N LEU A 118 -0.44 5.91 15.81
CA LEU A 118 -0.88 5.60 14.45
C LEU A 118 0.22 5.85 13.41
N LEU A 119 1.02 6.92 13.56
CA LEU A 119 2.16 7.16 12.68
C LEU A 119 3.19 6.03 12.75
N ARG A 120 3.50 5.49 13.95
CA ARG A 120 4.39 4.33 14.09
C ARG A 120 3.84 3.11 13.37
N VAL A 121 2.55 2.82 13.54
CA VAL A 121 1.92 1.71 12.82
C VAL A 121 1.99 1.96 11.31
N TYR A 122 1.61 3.13 10.81
CA TYR A 122 1.69 3.45 9.39
C TYR A 122 3.11 3.26 8.82
N ARG A 123 4.13 3.72 9.53
CA ARG A 123 5.54 3.52 9.13
C ARG A 123 5.94 2.04 9.07
N SER A 124 5.40 1.20 9.96
CA SER A 124 5.62 -0.26 9.91
C SER A 124 5.05 -0.91 8.64
N TYR A 125 3.91 -0.42 8.14
CA TYR A 125 3.37 -0.84 6.85
C TYR A 125 4.30 -0.42 5.71
N LEU A 126 4.78 0.82 5.70
CA LEU A 126 5.71 1.30 4.68
C LEU A 126 7.03 0.51 4.67
N ALA A 127 7.53 0.11 5.84
CA ALA A 127 8.70 -0.75 6.00
C ALA A 127 8.45 -2.21 5.57
N GLY A 128 7.19 -2.63 5.40
CA GLY A 128 6.82 -3.99 5.01
C GLY A 128 6.74 -4.99 6.16
N ALA A 129 6.67 -4.50 7.40
CA ALA A 129 6.50 -5.31 8.61
C ALA A 129 5.31 -4.74 9.43
N PRO A 130 4.06 -4.90 8.95
CA PRO A 130 2.91 -4.21 9.51
C PRO A 130 2.59 -4.67 10.94
N CYS A 131 2.47 -3.71 11.85
CA CYS A 131 1.91 -3.91 13.18
C CYS A 131 0.37 -4.00 13.09
N SER A 132 -0.23 -4.91 13.86
CA SER A 132 -1.69 -5.09 13.86
C SER A 132 -2.41 -3.91 14.52
N LEU A 133 -3.44 -3.37 13.87
CA LEU A 133 -4.35 -2.37 14.44
C LEU A 133 -5.45 -2.96 15.34
N LEU A 134 -5.63 -4.29 15.29
CA LEU A 134 -6.68 -5.02 16.01
C LEU A 134 -6.29 -5.37 17.46
N LEU A 135 -5.00 -5.36 17.77
CA LEU A 135 -4.46 -5.78 19.05
C LEU A 135 -3.73 -4.60 19.72
N GLY A 136 -4.24 -4.08 20.84
CA GLY A 136 -3.62 -2.95 21.54
C GLY A 136 -2.14 -3.17 21.89
N ALA A 137 -1.80 -4.38 22.34
CA ALA A 137 -0.41 -4.77 22.65
C ALA A 137 0.53 -4.75 21.41
N ALA A 138 0.00 -4.97 20.20
CA ALA A 138 0.77 -4.91 18.96
C ALA A 138 1.16 -3.47 18.59
N ILE A 139 0.38 -2.48 19.03
CA ILE A 139 0.66 -1.05 18.81
C ILE A 139 1.69 -0.54 19.81
N GLU A 140 1.59 -0.97 21.07
CA GLU A 140 2.55 -0.61 22.11
C GLU A 140 3.96 -1.14 21.81
N SER A 141 4.05 -2.36 21.28
CA SER A 141 5.32 -2.99 20.89
C SER A 141 5.77 -2.62 19.47
N CYS A 142 5.00 -1.78 18.75
CA CYS A 142 5.28 -1.47 17.35
C CYS A 142 6.57 -0.65 17.20
N THR A 143 7.57 -1.23 16.53
CA THR A 143 8.81 -0.55 16.17
C THR A 143 8.84 -0.34 14.67
N ALA A 144 8.69 0.92 14.25
CA ALA A 144 8.92 1.31 12.87
C ALA A 144 10.45 1.35 12.63
N ARG A 145 11.02 0.23 12.19
CA ARG A 145 12.43 0.15 11.79
C ARG A 145 12.66 0.81 10.44
#